data_AF-A0A0H5NU47-F1
#
_entry.id   AF-A0A0H5NU47-F1
#
_cell.length_a   1.000
_cell.length_b   1.000
_cell.length_c   1.000
_cell.angle_alpha   90.00
_cell.angle_beta   90.00
_cell.angle_gamma   90.00
#
_symmetry.space_group_name_H-M   'P 1'
#
loop_
_entity.id
_entity.type
_entity.pdbx_description
1 polymer ?
#
loop_
_entity_poly.entity_id
_entity_poly.type
_entity_poly.pdbx_seq_one_letter_code
_entity_poly.pdbx_strand_id
1 'polypeptide(L)'
;MVRGRRPTPLTLLGAAVALGGAALVIDVFHTEGLRPVGLAWAALSMLCNAAFFLLSARTSDSLAPVTLLGAGLGVAAVTSWALGLSSVLPLHFGTGTAVLAARELPVWAALAMLITISTVVAYACGVAGAARIGSTLMSLVLLSEVLFAVALSRILLGEAIAPIQMVGALLVVGGIALARSGGQRRPAASEVPAPGPQAT
;
A
#
# COMPACT_ATOMS: atom_id res chain seq x y z
N MET A 1 -20.69 -5.94 17.00
CA MET A 1 -20.15 -7.31 17.20
C MET A 1 -18.82 -7.44 16.48
N VAL A 2 -17.72 -7.53 17.22
CA VAL A 2 -16.40 -7.86 16.64
C VAL A 2 -16.51 -9.30 16.15
N ARG A 3 -16.44 -9.55 14.84
CA ARG A 3 -16.42 -10.91 14.30
C ARG A 3 -15.15 -11.58 14.81
N GLY A 4 -15.26 -12.34 15.89
CA GLY A 4 -14.19 -13.14 16.49
C GLY A 4 -13.79 -14.31 15.60
N ARG A 5 -13.22 -14.03 14.43
CA ARG A 5 -12.53 -15.05 13.64
C ARG A 5 -11.09 -15.13 14.11
N ARG A 6 -10.72 -16.29 14.61
CA ARG A 6 -9.32 -16.59 14.93
C ARG A 6 -8.53 -16.65 13.61
N PRO A 7 -7.43 -15.90 13.47
CA PRO A 7 -6.56 -16.03 12.30
C PRO A 7 -6.05 -17.47 12.23
N THR A 8 -6.02 -18.03 11.03
CA THR A 8 -5.44 -19.37 10.84
C THR A 8 -3.94 -19.30 11.11
N PRO A 9 -3.31 -20.38 11.62
CA PRO A 9 -1.86 -20.40 11.81
C PRO A 9 -1.10 -20.13 10.50
N LEU A 10 -1.69 -20.49 9.35
CA LEU A 10 -1.14 -20.22 8.02
C LEU A 10 -1.12 -18.71 7.71
N THR A 11 -2.17 -17.97 8.10
CA THR A 11 -2.22 -16.51 7.96
C THR A 11 -1.16 -15.84 8.83
N LEU A 12 -0.97 -16.33 10.07
CA LEU A 12 0.04 -15.81 10.98
C LEU A 12 1.46 -16.08 10.45
N LEU A 13 1.71 -17.29 9.98
CA LEU A 13 2.99 -17.69 9.41
C LEU A 13 3.32 -16.86 8.16
N GLY A 14 2.37 -16.69 7.24
CA GLY A 14 2.55 -15.86 6.05
C GLY A 14 2.86 -14.39 6.39
N ALA A 15 2.18 -13.83 7.40
CA ALA A 15 2.46 -12.48 7.88
C ALA A 15 3.88 -12.36 8.47
N ALA A 16 4.31 -13.33 9.29
CA ALA A 16 5.66 -13.36 9.85
C ALA A 16 6.74 -13.46 8.76
N VAL A 17 6.51 -14.31 7.76
CA VAL A 17 7.38 -14.47 6.59
C VAL A 17 7.49 -13.16 5.80
N ALA A 18 6.36 -12.47 5.57
CA ALA A 18 6.36 -11.19 4.86
C ALA A 18 7.09 -10.09 5.63
N LEU A 19 6.91 -10.01 6.95
CA LEU A 19 7.63 -9.05 7.80
C LEU A 19 9.14 -9.32 7.80
N GLY A 20 9.55 -10.59 7.86
CA GLY A 20 10.96 -10.98 7.75
C GLY A 20 11.57 -10.61 6.40
N GLY A 21 10.83 -10.84 5.31
CA GLY A 21 11.23 -10.43 3.96
C GLY A 21 11.40 -8.91 3.84
N ALA A 22 10.47 -8.13 4.38
CA ALA A 22 10.54 -6.67 4.38
C ALA A 22 11.76 -6.15 5.16
N ALA A 23 12.08 -6.75 6.32
CA ALA A 23 13.28 -6.42 7.08
C ALA A 23 14.58 -6.70 6.30
N LEU A 24 14.62 -7.77 5.49
CA LEU A 24 15.73 -8.07 4.59
C LEU A 24 15.86 -7.05 3.46
N VAL A 25 14.76 -6.62 2.86
CA VAL A 25 14.76 -5.62 1.76
C VAL A 25 15.24 -4.26 2.26
N ILE A 26 14.81 -3.86 3.45
CA ILE A 26 15.18 -2.58 4.08
C ILE A 26 16.65 -2.60 4.57
N ASP A 27 17.28 -3.78 4.60
CA ASP A 27 18.65 -3.99 5.10
C ASP A 27 18.88 -3.41 6.51
N VAL A 28 17.96 -3.75 7.41
CA VAL A 28 17.93 -3.28 8.81
C VAL A 28 19.21 -3.65 9.59
N PHE A 29 19.99 -4.61 9.08
CA PHE A 29 21.20 -5.12 9.72
C PHE A 29 22.48 -4.35 9.33
N HIS A 30 22.49 -3.62 8.20
CA HIS A 30 23.61 -2.76 7.81
C HIS A 30 23.41 -1.28 8.18
N THR A 31 22.21 -0.88 8.60
CA THR A 31 21.95 0.51 8.97
C THR A 31 22.45 0.82 10.39
N GLU A 32 22.98 2.02 10.59
CA GLU A 32 23.33 2.56 11.92
C GLU A 32 22.11 2.48 12.87
N GLY A 33 22.06 1.45 13.72
CA GLY A 33 21.18 1.29 14.89
C GLY A 33 19.69 1.62 14.74
N LEU A 34 18.81 0.66 14.99
CA LEU A 34 17.36 0.89 15.15
C LEU A 34 17.07 1.97 16.22
N ARG A 35 16.59 3.14 15.78
CA ARG A 35 16.23 4.25 16.68
C ARG A 35 14.90 3.96 17.38
N PRO A 36 14.84 3.96 18.73
CA PRO A 36 13.61 3.64 19.47
C PRO A 36 12.47 4.62 19.18
N VAL A 37 12.81 5.89 18.89
CA VAL A 37 11.83 6.92 18.51
C VAL A 37 11.13 6.55 17.20
N GLY A 38 11.87 6.08 16.19
CA GLY A 38 11.27 5.63 14.94
C GLY A 38 10.35 4.42 15.14
N LEU A 39 10.74 3.50 16.02
CA LEU A 39 9.92 2.33 16.36
C LEU A 39 8.61 2.73 17.07
N ALA A 40 8.65 3.74 17.94
CA ALA A 40 7.45 4.30 18.58
C ALA A 40 6.49 4.93 17.56
N TRP A 41 7.00 5.69 16.59
CA TRP A 41 6.20 6.23 15.49
C TRP A 41 5.61 5.14 14.58
N ALA A 42 6.37 4.08 14.30
CA ALA A 42 5.88 2.94 13.55
C ALA A 42 4.74 2.20 14.28
N ALA A 43 4.89 1.98 15.59
CA ALA A 43 3.85 1.38 16.42
C ALA A 43 2.58 2.25 16.48
N LEU A 44 2.74 3.57 16.62
CA LEU A 44 1.62 4.50 16.58
C LEU A 44 0.89 4.44 15.23
N SER A 45 1.64 4.41 14.12
CA SER A 45 1.08 4.28 12.78
C SER A 45 0.30 2.97 12.60
N MET A 46 0.81 1.87 13.16
CA MET A 46 0.15 0.57 13.14
C MET A 46 -1.18 0.58 13.92
N LEU A 47 -1.22 1.25 15.09
CA LEU A 47 -2.44 1.44 15.87
C LEU A 47 -3.47 2.29 15.13
N CYS A 48 -3.05 3.42 14.54
CA CYS A 48 -3.93 4.26 13.72
C CYS A 48 -4.52 3.48 12.55
N ASN A 49 -3.71 2.69 11.85
CA ASN A 49 -4.16 1.86 10.74
C ASN A 49 -5.13 0.76 11.21
N ALA A 50 -4.86 0.11 12.35
CA ALA A 50 -5.77 -0.88 12.94
C ALA A 50 -7.13 -0.25 13.32
N ALA A 51 -7.12 0.94 13.92
CA ALA A 51 -8.32 1.69 14.25
C ALA A 51 -9.12 2.08 12.99
N PHE A 52 -8.42 2.55 11.94
CA PHE A 52 -9.04 2.84 10.64
C PHE A 52 -9.77 1.62 10.07
N PHE A 53 -9.12 0.45 10.02
CA PHE A 53 -9.78 -0.77 9.52
C PHE A 53 -10.96 -1.20 10.38
N LEU A 54 -10.85 -1.07 11.71
CA LEU A 54 -11.93 -1.42 12.63
C LEU A 54 -13.14 -0.50 12.47
N LEU A 55 -12.90 0.79 12.23
CA LEU A 55 -13.94 1.79 12.00
C LEU A 55 -14.54 1.65 10.59
N SER A 56 -13.70 1.45 9.57
CA SER A 56 -14.11 1.24 8.18
C SER A 56 -15.02 0.03 8.04
N ALA A 57 -14.73 -1.06 8.75
CA ALA A 57 -15.59 -2.25 8.80
C ALA A 57 -17.01 -1.99 9.35
N ARG A 58 -17.27 -0.83 9.97
CA ARG A 58 -18.61 -0.43 10.46
C ARG A 58 -19.35 0.56 9.56
N THR A 59 -18.68 1.15 8.58
CA THR A 59 -19.21 2.32 7.82
C THR A 59 -19.39 2.00 6.32
N SER A 60 -19.21 0.75 5.91
CA SER A 60 -19.03 0.35 4.50
C SER A 60 -20.21 0.56 3.53
N ASP A 61 -21.42 0.86 4.00
CA ASP A 61 -22.63 0.64 3.19
C ASP A 61 -23.23 1.87 2.48
N SER A 62 -22.59 3.05 2.45
CA SER A 62 -23.26 4.25 1.86
C SER A 62 -22.42 5.29 1.13
N LEU A 63 -21.11 5.09 0.92
CA LEU A 63 -20.27 6.10 0.24
C LEU A 63 -19.77 5.59 -1.11
N ALA A 64 -19.94 6.39 -2.16
CA ALA A 64 -19.31 6.15 -3.45
C ALA A 64 -17.76 6.13 -3.27
N PRO A 65 -17.03 5.20 -3.90
CA PRO A 65 -15.57 5.09 -3.72
C PRO A 65 -14.83 6.40 -3.97
N VAL A 66 -15.28 7.19 -4.96
CA VAL A 66 -14.68 8.47 -5.31
C VAL A 66 -14.86 9.53 -4.20
N THR A 67 -16.02 9.54 -3.52
CA THR A 67 -16.27 10.51 -2.43
C THR A 67 -15.46 10.18 -1.19
N LEU A 68 -15.34 8.88 -0.87
CA LEU A 68 -14.48 8.42 0.23
C LEU A 68 -13.01 8.77 -0.03
N LEU A 69 -12.54 8.64 -1.26
CA LEU A 69 -11.19 9.02 -1.66
C LEU A 69 -10.97 10.53 -1.58
N GLY A 70 -11.89 11.31 -2.13
CA GLY A 70 -11.81 12.78 -2.06
C GLY A 70 -11.78 13.27 -0.61
N ALA A 71 -12.66 12.76 0.24
CA ALA A 71 -12.70 13.12 1.65
C ALA A 71 -11.43 12.67 2.40
N GLY A 72 -10.97 11.44 2.18
CA GLY A 72 -9.76 10.92 2.81
C GLY A 72 -8.50 11.71 2.41
N LEU A 73 -8.34 11.99 1.12
CA LEU A 73 -7.24 12.82 0.61
C LEU A 73 -7.33 14.26 1.09
N GLY A 74 -8.54 14.83 1.20
CA GLY A 74 -8.77 16.16 1.74
C GLY A 74 -8.34 16.26 3.20
N VAL A 75 -8.77 15.31 4.04
CA VAL A 75 -8.35 15.25 5.45
C VAL A 75 -6.84 15.06 5.56
N ALA A 76 -6.25 14.17 4.76
CA ALA A 76 -4.79 13.98 4.72
C ALA A 76 -4.07 15.28 4.36
N ALA A 77 -4.50 15.98 3.30
CA ALA A 77 -3.91 17.23 2.86
C ALA A 77 -3.98 18.33 3.94
N VAL A 78 -5.14 18.52 4.57
CA VAL A 78 -5.31 19.50 5.66
C VAL A 78 -4.42 19.16 6.85
N THR A 79 -4.37 17.89 7.24
CA THR A 79 -3.56 17.44 8.37
C THR A 79 -2.06 17.61 8.08
N SER A 80 -1.59 17.25 6.88
CA SER A 80 -0.21 17.46 6.45
C SER A 80 0.17 18.94 6.42
N TRP A 81 -0.72 19.81 5.94
CA TRP A 81 -0.49 21.26 5.95
C TRP A 81 -0.40 21.83 7.37
N ALA A 82 -1.30 21.41 8.26
CA ALA A 82 -1.27 21.82 9.66
C ALA A 82 0.03 21.40 10.37
N LEU A 83 0.55 20.20 10.07
CA LEU A 83 1.84 19.71 10.57
C LEU A 83 3.05 20.46 9.98
N GLY A 84 2.95 20.87 8.71
CA GLY A 84 3.97 21.70 8.07
C GLY A 84 4.03 23.12 8.65
N LEU A 85 2.86 23.71 8.95
CA LEU A 85 2.75 25.03 9.56
C LEU A 85 3.20 25.06 11.03
N SER A 86 3.05 23.94 11.76
CA SER A 86 3.47 23.84 13.17
C SER A 86 4.98 23.64 13.34
N SER A 87 5.77 23.67 12.26
CA SER A 87 7.23 23.43 12.25
C SER A 87 7.67 22.06 12.78
N VAL A 88 6.72 21.17 13.08
CA VAL A 88 7.00 19.76 13.39
C VAL A 88 7.59 19.06 12.17
N LEU A 89 7.16 19.48 10.97
CA LEU A 89 7.77 19.12 9.70
C LEU A 89 8.41 20.38 9.07
N PRO A 90 9.76 20.52 9.06
CA PRO A 90 10.40 21.68 8.46
C PRO A 90 10.24 21.64 6.93
N LEU A 91 9.24 22.39 6.42
CA LEU A 91 8.97 22.54 5.00
C LEU A 91 9.96 23.53 4.38
N HIS A 92 10.98 23.01 3.71
CA HIS A 92 11.91 23.81 2.93
C HIS A 92 11.44 23.87 1.47
N PHE A 93 11.05 25.06 1.03
CA PHE A 93 10.79 25.33 -0.38
C PHE A 93 12.09 25.77 -1.05
N GLY A 94 12.75 24.84 -1.73
CA GLY A 94 14.00 25.09 -2.46
C GLY A 94 13.85 24.94 -3.96
N THR A 95 14.59 25.72 -4.74
CA THR A 95 14.76 25.55 -6.20
C THR A 95 15.85 24.52 -6.52
N GLY A 96 15.98 23.50 -5.68
CA GLY A 96 17.00 22.46 -5.85
C GLY A 96 16.78 21.65 -7.12
N THR A 97 17.80 20.86 -7.47
CA THR A 97 17.71 19.85 -8.52
C THR A 97 17.55 18.46 -7.90
N ALA A 98 16.70 17.65 -8.50
CA ALA A 98 16.53 16.23 -8.21
C ALA A 98 17.17 15.44 -9.36
N VAL A 99 17.93 14.40 -9.03
CA VAL A 99 18.49 13.50 -10.03
C VAL A 99 17.50 12.38 -10.31
N LEU A 100 17.12 12.21 -11.57
CA LEU A 100 16.27 11.11 -12.03
C LEU A 100 16.93 10.46 -13.26
N ALA A 101 17.19 9.15 -13.21
CA ALA A 101 17.84 8.41 -14.31
C ALA A 101 19.12 9.10 -14.85
N ALA A 102 20.00 9.54 -13.94
CA ALA A 102 21.22 10.30 -14.24
C ALA A 102 21.02 11.65 -14.96
N ARG A 103 19.80 12.21 -14.96
CA ARG A 103 19.49 13.58 -15.41
C ARG A 103 19.12 14.46 -14.23
N GLU A 104 19.65 15.67 -14.20
CA GLU A 104 19.22 16.69 -13.25
C GLU A 104 17.94 17.36 -13.74
N LEU A 105 16.92 17.33 -12.90
CA LEU A 105 15.63 17.96 -13.13
C LEU A 105 15.35 18.95 -12.00
N PRO A 106 14.62 20.04 -12.25
CA PRO A 106 14.12 20.87 -11.16
C PRO A 106 13.25 20.04 -10.21
N VAL A 107 13.40 20.21 -8.90
CA VAL A 107 12.63 19.47 -7.88
C VAL A 107 11.12 19.60 -8.11
N TRP A 108 10.64 20.78 -8.53
CA TRP A 108 9.22 20.98 -8.83
C TRP A 108 8.71 20.11 -9.98
N ALA A 109 9.55 19.84 -10.99
CA ALA A 109 9.19 18.99 -12.12
C ALA A 109 9.16 17.51 -11.70
N ALA A 110 10.12 17.09 -10.88
CA ALA A 110 10.12 15.74 -10.29
C ALA A 110 8.89 15.52 -9.39
N LEU A 111 8.54 16.50 -8.55
CA LEU A 111 7.33 16.47 -7.73
C LEU A 111 6.06 16.46 -8.56
N ALA A 112 5.98 17.25 -9.63
CA ALA A 112 4.83 17.25 -10.53
C ALA A 112 4.64 15.86 -11.18
N MET A 113 5.72 15.22 -11.65
CA MET A 113 5.65 13.86 -12.17
C MET A 113 5.25 12.85 -11.10
N LEU A 114 5.80 12.94 -9.88
CA LEU A 114 5.42 12.08 -8.76
C LEU A 114 3.92 12.21 -8.44
N ILE A 115 3.42 13.44 -8.30
CA ILE A 115 2.02 13.70 -7.97
C ILE A 115 1.10 13.24 -9.11
N THR A 116 1.39 13.63 -10.36
CA THR A 116 0.48 13.34 -11.46
C THR A 116 0.54 11.88 -11.88
N ILE A 117 1.73 11.33 -12.14
CA ILE A 117 1.89 9.98 -12.69
C ILE A 117 1.77 8.94 -11.57
N SER A 118 2.57 9.08 -10.51
CA SER A 118 2.64 8.06 -9.45
C SER A 118 1.47 8.10 -8.48
N THR A 119 0.83 9.26 -8.28
CA THR A 119 -0.32 9.37 -7.38
C THR A 119 -1.63 9.43 -8.16
N VAL A 120 -1.90 10.50 -8.91
CA VAL A 120 -3.23 10.72 -9.52
C VAL A 120 -3.58 9.63 -10.54
N VAL A 121 -2.71 9.40 -11.53
CA VAL A 121 -2.97 8.42 -12.60
C VAL A 121 -2.97 7.00 -12.04
N ALA A 122 -1.95 6.63 -11.27
CA ALA A 122 -1.87 5.28 -10.68
C ALA A 122 -3.09 4.95 -9.81
N TYR A 123 -3.53 5.89 -8.95
CA TYR A 123 -4.66 5.68 -8.06
C TYR A 123 -5.98 5.64 -8.82
N ALA A 124 -6.18 6.53 -9.80
CA ALA A 124 -7.36 6.51 -10.66
C ALA A 124 -7.46 5.18 -11.45
N CYS A 125 -6.36 4.71 -12.02
CA CYS A 125 -6.28 3.40 -12.68
C CYS A 125 -6.56 2.26 -11.69
N GLY A 126 -5.99 2.31 -10.48
CA GLY A 126 -6.20 1.30 -9.45
C GLY A 126 -7.67 1.18 -9.03
N VAL A 127 -8.34 2.30 -8.79
CA VAL A 127 -9.75 2.36 -8.40
C VAL A 127 -10.66 1.94 -9.55
N ALA A 128 -10.41 2.46 -10.76
CA ALA A 128 -11.19 2.10 -11.95
C ALA A 128 -10.99 0.63 -12.34
N GLY A 129 -9.77 0.11 -12.22
CA GLY A 129 -9.44 -1.29 -12.42
C GLY A 129 -10.16 -2.16 -11.39
N ALA A 130 -10.07 -1.81 -10.10
CA ALA A 130 -10.75 -2.54 -9.04
C ALA A 130 -12.26 -2.65 -9.25
N ALA A 131 -12.88 -1.62 -9.82
CA ALA A 131 -14.31 -1.62 -10.16
C ALA A 131 -14.67 -2.50 -11.38
N ARG A 132 -13.72 -2.84 -12.27
CA ARG A 132 -13.98 -3.44 -13.60
C ARG A 132 -13.61 -4.91 -13.74
N ILE A 133 -12.52 -5.38 -13.14
CA ILE A 133 -11.91 -6.70 -13.43
C ILE A 133 -12.15 -7.78 -12.36
N GLY A 134 -12.90 -7.44 -11.30
CA GLY A 134 -13.25 -8.40 -10.23
C GLY A 134 -12.08 -8.72 -9.27
N SER A 135 -12.42 -9.34 -8.14
CA SER A 135 -11.49 -9.54 -7.01
C SER A 135 -10.32 -10.47 -7.32
N THR A 136 -10.52 -11.48 -8.17
CA THR A 136 -9.48 -12.44 -8.54
C THR A 136 -8.37 -11.81 -9.37
N LEU A 137 -8.73 -11.06 -10.43
CA LEU A 137 -7.75 -10.38 -11.26
C LEU A 137 -7.05 -9.25 -10.50
N MET A 138 -7.75 -8.50 -9.65
CA MET A 138 -7.10 -7.52 -8.78
C MET A 138 -6.10 -8.14 -7.81
N SER A 139 -6.38 -9.32 -7.28
CA SER A 139 -5.41 -10.04 -6.44
C SER A 139 -4.14 -10.39 -7.22
N LEU A 140 -4.26 -10.77 -8.50
CA LEU A 140 -3.11 -11.03 -9.37
C LEU A 140 -2.34 -9.74 -9.68
N VAL A 141 -3.05 -8.65 -9.97
CA VAL A 141 -2.43 -7.33 -10.22
C VAL A 141 -1.59 -6.91 -9.01
N LEU A 142 -2.16 -6.97 -7.80
CA LEU A 142 -1.44 -6.65 -6.55
C LEU A 142 -0.21 -7.53 -6.32
N LEU A 143 -0.27 -8.81 -6.69
CA LEU A 143 0.88 -9.70 -6.56
C LEU A 143 1.95 -9.40 -7.62
N SER A 144 1.53 -9.06 -8.85
CA SER A 144 2.43 -8.73 -9.95
C SER A 144 3.12 -7.37 -9.78
N GLU A 145 2.48 -6.41 -9.08
CA GLU A 145 3.02 -5.07 -8.86
C GLU A 145 4.41 -5.12 -8.22
N VAL A 146 4.65 -6.04 -7.29
CA VAL A 146 5.96 -6.21 -6.65
C VAL A 146 7.04 -6.56 -7.68
N LEU A 147 6.73 -7.43 -8.64
CA LEU A 147 7.68 -7.81 -9.71
C LEU A 147 7.94 -6.63 -10.65
N PHE A 148 6.89 -5.89 -11.02
CA PHE A 148 7.02 -4.68 -11.82
C PHE A 148 7.81 -3.59 -11.12
N ALA A 149 7.61 -3.39 -9.81
CA ALA A 149 8.35 -2.41 -9.02
C ALA A 149 9.86 -2.72 -9.01
N VAL A 150 10.23 -3.99 -8.81
CA VAL A 150 11.64 -4.43 -8.87
C VAL A 150 12.23 -4.25 -10.27
N ALA A 151 11.50 -4.65 -11.31
CA ALA A 151 11.96 -4.49 -12.69
C ALA A 151 12.12 -3.03 -13.10
N LEU A 152 11.13 -2.18 -12.79
CA LEU A 152 11.16 -0.75 -13.09
C LEU A 152 12.22 -0.03 -12.27
N SER A 153 12.44 -0.39 -11.01
CA SER A 153 13.54 0.19 -10.21
C SER A 153 14.88 -0.03 -10.92
N ARG A 154 15.17 -1.26 -11.37
CA ARG A 154 16.40 -1.56 -12.09
C ARG A 154 16.53 -0.79 -13.41
N ILE A 155 15.43 -0.65 -14.16
CA ILE A 155 15.43 0.03 -15.48
C ILE A 155 15.52 1.56 -15.33
N LEU A 156 14.77 2.15 -14.40
CA LEU A 156 14.67 3.60 -14.23
C LEU A 156 15.79 4.18 -13.36
N LEU A 157 16.22 3.47 -12.31
CA LEU A 157 17.22 3.96 -11.37
C LEU A 157 18.62 3.37 -11.61
N GLY A 158 18.73 2.29 -12.41
CA GLY A 158 20.03 1.66 -12.70
C GLY A 158 20.67 0.96 -11.50
N GLU A 159 19.89 0.72 -10.43
CA GLU A 159 20.41 0.14 -9.19
C GLU A 159 20.76 -1.34 -9.36
N ALA A 160 21.93 -1.73 -8.82
CA ALA A 160 22.33 -3.13 -8.71
C ALA A 160 21.58 -3.77 -7.54
N ILE A 161 20.54 -4.56 -7.84
CA ILE A 161 19.75 -5.25 -6.81
C ILE A 161 20.65 -6.28 -6.12
N ALA A 162 20.89 -6.08 -4.82
CA ALA A 162 21.64 -7.04 -4.03
C ALA A 162 20.88 -8.39 -3.96
N PRO A 163 21.56 -9.55 -4.02
CA PRO A 163 20.92 -10.86 -3.95
C PRO A 163 20.01 -11.02 -2.72
N ILE A 164 20.38 -10.40 -1.59
CA ILE A 164 19.60 -10.42 -0.36
C ILE A 164 18.27 -9.67 -0.48
N GLN A 165 18.21 -8.58 -1.25
CA GLN A 165 16.97 -7.85 -1.51
C GLN A 165 16.04 -8.66 -2.43
N MET A 166 16.59 -9.41 -3.40
CA MET A 166 15.77 -10.34 -4.22
C MET A 166 15.13 -11.43 -3.36
N VAL A 167 15.91 -12.02 -2.45
CA VAL A 167 15.41 -13.00 -1.49
C VAL A 167 14.33 -12.36 -0.61
N GLY A 168 14.60 -11.21 -0.02
CA GLY A 168 13.63 -10.45 0.79
C GLY A 168 12.32 -10.16 0.04
N ALA A 169 12.41 -9.69 -1.21
CA ALA A 169 11.24 -9.43 -2.05
C ALA A 169 10.42 -10.70 -2.33
N LEU A 170 11.10 -11.82 -2.61
CA LEU A 170 10.44 -13.11 -2.81
C LEU A 170 9.75 -13.61 -1.52
N LEU A 171 10.38 -13.42 -0.36
CA LEU A 171 9.77 -13.72 0.94
C LEU A 171 8.52 -12.85 1.20
N VAL A 172 8.53 -11.57 0.83
CA VAL A 172 7.35 -10.70 0.95
C VAL A 172 6.19 -11.24 0.10
N VAL A 173 6.43 -11.51 -1.19
CA VAL A 173 5.40 -12.02 -2.10
C VAL A 173 4.89 -13.38 -1.64
N GLY A 174 5.80 -14.30 -1.32
CA GLY A 174 5.47 -15.64 -0.85
C GLY A 174 4.71 -15.63 0.49
N GLY A 175 5.13 -14.78 1.43
CA GLY A 175 4.47 -14.60 2.73
C GLY A 175 3.04 -14.05 2.58
N ILE A 176 2.84 -13.05 1.71
CA ILE A 176 1.50 -12.51 1.42
C ILE A 176 0.63 -13.57 0.75
N ALA A 177 1.15 -14.30 -0.24
CA ALA A 177 0.42 -15.38 -0.92
C ALA A 177 0.01 -16.48 0.07
N LEU A 178 0.94 -16.89 0.95
CA LEU A 178 0.68 -17.86 2.01
C LEU A 178 -0.39 -17.34 2.99
N ALA A 179 -0.27 -16.07 3.42
CA ALA A 179 -1.22 -15.47 4.34
C ALA A 179 -2.64 -15.42 3.76
N ARG A 180 -2.75 -15.08 2.47
CA ARG A 180 -4.00 -15.07 1.70
C ARG A 180 -4.58 -16.47 1.54
N SER A 181 -3.76 -17.48 1.24
CA SER A 181 -4.23 -18.86 1.08
C SER A 181 -4.84 -19.44 2.36
N GLY A 182 -4.38 -18.99 3.54
CA GLY A 182 -4.94 -19.34 4.84
C GLY A 182 -6.30 -18.68 5.11
N GLY A 183 -6.52 -17.49 4.55
CA GLY A 183 -7.79 -16.75 4.65
C GLY A 183 -8.82 -17.14 3.58
N GLN A 184 -8.38 -17.56 2.40
CA GLN A 184 -9.20 -17.87 1.21
C GLN A 184 -9.86 -19.27 1.22
N ARG A 185 -9.67 -20.10 2.26
CA ARG A 185 -10.35 -21.42 2.39
C ARG A 185 -11.88 -21.35 2.59
N ARG A 186 -12.56 -20.27 2.17
CA ARG A 186 -14.01 -20.29 1.94
C ARG A 186 -14.33 -19.42 0.70
N PRO A 187 -15.00 -19.96 -0.34
CA PRO A 187 -15.09 -19.34 -1.66
C PRO A 187 -16.06 -18.15 -1.70
N ALA A 188 -15.94 -17.38 -2.77
CA ALA A 188 -16.99 -16.54 -3.32
C ALA A 188 -18.34 -17.28 -3.30
N ALA A 189 -19.24 -16.84 -2.42
CA ALA A 189 -20.65 -17.24 -2.40
C ALA A 189 -21.46 -16.09 -1.81
N SER A 190 -21.55 -15.03 -2.58
CA SER A 190 -22.70 -14.12 -2.57
C SER A 190 -22.86 -13.60 -3.99
N GLU A 191 -23.01 -14.53 -4.91
CA GLU A 191 -23.82 -14.28 -6.10
C GLU A 191 -25.23 -14.03 -5.56
N VAL A 192 -25.62 -12.76 -5.56
CA VAL A 192 -26.99 -12.35 -5.30
C VAL A 192 -27.83 -12.98 -6.42
N PRO A 193 -28.82 -13.85 -6.12
CA PRO A 193 -29.68 -14.39 -7.16
C PRO A 193 -30.36 -13.25 -7.91
N ALA A 194 -30.24 -13.25 -9.25
CA ALA A 194 -31.00 -12.34 -10.11
C ALA A 194 -32.51 -12.48 -9.79
N PRO A 195 -33.27 -11.38 -9.69
CA PRO A 195 -34.72 -11.47 -9.59
C PRO A 195 -35.24 -12.17 -10.85
N GLY A 196 -35.97 -13.28 -10.68
CA GLY A 196 -36.61 -14.00 -11.77
C GLY A 196 -37.65 -13.14 -12.51
N PRO A 197 -38.06 -13.54 -13.72
CA PRO A 197 -38.94 -12.75 -14.56
C PRO A 197 -40.30 -12.54 -13.90
N GLN A 198 -40.71 -11.28 -13.70
CA GLN A 198 -42.08 -10.96 -13.35
C GLN A 198 -42.95 -11.15 -14.59
N ALA A 199 -43.72 -12.22 -14.60
CA ALA A 199 -44.82 -12.42 -15.52
C ALA A 199 -46.05 -11.67 -14.98
N THR A 200 -46.56 -10.75 -15.79
CA THR A 200 -47.97 -10.34 -15.82
C THR A 200 -48.35 -10.14 -17.27
#